data_AF-A0A061RQD1-F1
#
_entry.id   AF-A0A061RQD1-F1
#
_cell.length_a   1.000
_cell.length_b   1.000
_cell.length_c   1.000
_cell.angle_alpha   90.00
_cell.angle_beta   90.00
_cell.angle_gamma   90.00
#
_symmetry.space_group_name_H-M   'P 1'
#
loop_
_entity.id
_entity.type
_entity.pdbx_description
1 polymer ?
#
loop_
_entity_poly.entity_id
_entity_poly.type
_entity_poly.pdbx_seq_one_letter_code
_entity_poly.pdbx_strand_id
1 'polypeptide(L)'
;MSGEAVPETASAEAVPQNSQNNIGNKIQHQGPVEALPENADELLKEFFTEVKATDRDNEVIRILEAFKLNPFDQLGVKYDATLEEINSKYRSSSLLIHPDKCKHPNARDAFEVLRAAHKDLQDEEKRNHLVYLLNYARDQVRKERKKATKHDAAIRLAATLHEGACGLCG
;
A
#
# COMPACT_ATOMS: atom_id res chain seq x y z
N MET A 1 19.68 18.68 -64.20
CA MET A 1 18.84 19.79 -63.70
C MET A 1 18.63 19.51 -62.22
N SER A 2 19.57 19.95 -61.37
CA SER A 2 19.54 21.26 -60.68
C SER A 2 18.51 21.24 -59.54
N GLY A 3 18.80 21.49 -58.27
CA GLY A 3 19.99 21.89 -57.49
C GLY A 3 19.61 21.68 -56.01
N GLU A 4 20.55 21.35 -55.15
CA GLU A 4 21.08 22.25 -54.10
C GLU A 4 20.03 22.94 -53.22
N ALA A 5 20.03 22.62 -51.91
CA ALA A 5 20.59 23.53 -50.89
C ALA A 5 20.22 23.07 -49.46
N VAL A 6 21.26 22.86 -48.65
CA VAL A 6 21.22 22.96 -47.19
C VAL A 6 21.12 24.45 -46.82
N PRO A 7 20.56 24.80 -45.66
CA PRO A 7 21.22 25.84 -44.88
C PRO A 7 21.38 25.46 -43.40
N GLU A 8 22.64 25.44 -43.01
CA GLU A 8 23.12 25.75 -41.67
C GLU A 8 23.07 27.29 -41.52
N THR A 9 22.66 27.82 -40.36
CA THR A 9 23.26 29.02 -39.74
C THR A 9 22.54 29.36 -38.44
N ALA A 10 23.34 29.46 -37.38
CA ALA A 10 22.98 30.01 -36.09
C ALA A 10 22.71 31.52 -36.20
N SER A 11 21.76 32.02 -35.41
CA SER A 11 21.76 33.40 -34.92
C SER A 11 21.02 33.45 -33.61
N ALA A 12 21.72 33.98 -32.61
CA ALA A 12 21.28 34.20 -31.26
C ALA A 12 20.17 35.25 -31.20
N GLU A 13 19.12 34.98 -30.44
CA GLU A 13 18.31 36.03 -29.84
C GLU A 13 18.36 35.89 -28.32
N ALA A 14 18.78 36.98 -27.72
CA ALA A 14 19.08 37.15 -26.32
C ALA A 14 17.80 37.04 -25.47
N VAL A 15 17.87 36.20 -24.43
CA VAL A 15 16.96 36.30 -23.29
C VAL A 15 17.31 37.59 -22.53
N PRO A 16 16.39 38.55 -22.37
CA PRO A 16 16.68 39.74 -21.58
C PRO A 16 16.86 39.34 -20.10
N GLN A 17 18.08 39.53 -19.61
CA GLN A 17 18.38 39.60 -18.19
C GLN A 17 17.87 40.94 -17.64
N ASN A 18 16.88 40.89 -16.74
CA ASN A 18 16.67 41.87 -15.68
C ASN A 18 15.60 41.28 -14.74
N SER A 19 15.67 41.30 -13.42
CA SER A 19 16.57 41.92 -12.47
C SER A 19 16.44 41.13 -11.17
N GLN A 20 17.45 41.20 -10.33
CA GLN A 20 17.41 40.68 -8.96
C GLN A 20 16.14 41.13 -8.26
N ASN A 21 15.35 40.18 -7.74
CA ASN A 21 14.48 40.47 -6.60
C ASN A 21 14.51 39.28 -5.65
N ASN A 22 15.43 39.43 -4.70
CA ASN A 22 15.54 38.67 -3.48
C ASN A 22 14.32 39.00 -2.60
N ILE A 23 13.24 38.25 -2.75
CA ILE A 23 12.07 38.34 -1.87
C ILE A 23 12.09 37.12 -0.98
N GLY A 24 12.92 37.19 0.06
CA GLY A 24 12.74 36.41 1.28
C GLY A 24 11.42 36.79 1.92
N ASN A 25 10.31 36.30 1.39
CA ASN A 25 9.00 36.52 1.97
C ASN A 25 8.84 35.58 3.15
N LYS A 26 9.23 36.07 4.32
CA LYS A 26 8.78 35.57 5.61
C LYS A 26 7.26 35.73 5.63
N ILE A 27 6.53 34.66 5.31
CA ILE A 27 5.07 34.62 5.42
C ILE A 27 4.74 34.84 6.89
N GLN A 28 4.38 36.07 7.25
CA GLN A 28 3.75 36.39 8.52
C GLN A 28 2.27 36.06 8.33
N HIS A 29 1.81 34.94 8.89
CA HIS A 29 0.38 34.70 9.05
C HIS A 29 -0.16 35.72 10.04
N GLN A 30 -0.67 36.84 9.53
CA GLN A 30 -1.52 37.77 10.27
C GLN A 30 -2.97 37.56 9.81
N GLY A 31 -3.53 36.40 10.15
CA GLY A 31 -4.98 36.23 10.23
C GLY A 31 -5.40 36.41 11.70
N PRO A 32 -6.68 36.64 12.02
CA PRO A 32 -7.16 36.49 13.38
C PRO A 32 -6.74 35.09 13.87
N VAL A 33 -5.88 35.04 14.90
CA VAL A 33 -5.57 33.78 15.56
C VAL A 33 -6.84 33.44 16.34
N GLU A 34 -7.75 32.75 15.66
CA GLU A 34 -8.96 32.21 16.28
C GLU A 34 -8.47 31.38 17.46
N ALA A 35 -8.77 31.86 18.67
CA ALA A 35 -8.30 31.23 19.89
C ALA A 35 -8.73 29.77 19.85
N LEU A 36 -7.75 28.85 19.94
CA LEU A 36 -8.04 27.43 20.11
C LEU A 36 -9.06 27.31 21.25
N PRO A 37 -10.15 26.55 21.06
CA PRO A 37 -11.17 26.41 22.10
C PRO A 37 -10.48 25.98 23.39
N GLU A 38 -10.89 26.54 24.54
CA GLU A 38 -10.25 26.27 25.84
C GLU A 38 -10.27 24.76 26.19
N ASN A 39 -11.16 23.99 25.54
CA ASN A 39 -11.29 22.54 25.66
C ASN A 39 -10.67 21.76 24.48
N ALA A 40 -9.72 22.34 23.74
CA ALA A 40 -9.10 21.70 22.57
C ALA A 40 -8.51 20.32 22.90
N ASP A 41 -7.92 20.15 24.08
CA ASP A 41 -7.35 18.89 24.54
C ASP A 41 -8.40 17.82 24.81
N GLU A 42 -9.59 18.21 25.30
CA GLU A 42 -10.70 17.29 25.54
C GLU A 42 -11.32 16.84 24.22
N LEU A 43 -11.53 17.77 23.29
CA LEU A 43 -12.03 17.49 21.95
C LEU A 43 -11.08 16.55 21.18
N LEU A 44 -9.76 16.77 21.30
CA LEU A 44 -8.74 15.89 20.72
C LEU A 44 -8.79 14.48 21.30
N LYS A 45 -8.98 14.34 22.62
CA LYS A 45 -9.13 13.03 23.27
C LYS A 45 -10.37 12.31 22.76
N GLU A 46 -11.51 12.99 22.72
CA GLU A 46 -12.76 12.41 22.22
C GLU A 46 -12.61 11.94 20.77
N PHE A 47 -12.07 12.79 19.89
CA PHE A 47 -11.76 12.43 18.50
C PHE A 47 -10.87 11.18 18.41
N PHE A 48 -9.77 11.11 19.18
CA PHE A 48 -8.91 9.92 19.17
C PHE A 48 -9.62 8.67 19.70
N THR A 49 -10.56 8.79 20.64
CA THR A 49 -11.34 7.64 21.09
C THR A 49 -12.31 7.13 20.02
N GLU A 50 -12.92 8.04 19.27
CA GLU A 50 -13.83 7.73 18.17
C GLU A 50 -13.08 7.10 16.99
N VAL A 51 -11.96 7.71 16.55
CA VAL A 51 -11.10 7.14 15.50
C VAL A 51 -10.65 5.73 15.89
N LYS A 52 -10.21 5.52 17.14
CA LYS A 52 -9.85 4.19 17.61
C LYS A 52 -11.02 3.22 17.59
N ALA A 53 -12.25 3.67 17.79
CA ALA A 53 -13.43 2.81 17.70
C ALA A 53 -13.67 2.36 16.25
N THR A 54 -13.62 3.31 15.33
CA THR A 54 -13.72 3.05 13.89
C THR A 54 -12.63 2.09 13.42
N ASP A 55 -11.39 2.26 13.88
CA ASP A 55 -10.29 1.34 13.55
C ASP A 55 -10.54 -0.10 14.01
N ARG A 56 -11.16 -0.28 15.19
CA ARG A 56 -11.53 -1.60 15.70
C ARG A 56 -12.61 -2.24 14.83
N ASP A 57 -13.63 -1.48 14.47
CA ASP A 57 -14.74 -1.97 13.67
C ASP A 57 -14.26 -2.33 12.24
N ASN A 58 -13.38 -1.51 11.66
CA ASN A 58 -12.75 -1.78 10.38
C ASN A 58 -11.91 -3.06 10.41
N GLU A 59 -11.16 -3.32 11.49
CA GLU A 59 -10.39 -4.57 11.62
C GLU A 59 -11.31 -5.79 11.72
N VAL A 60 -12.43 -5.69 12.44
CA VAL A 60 -13.43 -6.77 12.53
C VAL A 60 -14.00 -7.08 11.14
N ILE A 61 -14.37 -6.05 10.38
CA ILE A 61 -14.89 -6.21 9.01
C ILE A 61 -13.82 -6.85 8.12
N ARG A 62 -12.57 -6.35 8.15
CA ARG A 62 -11.46 -6.89 7.37
C ARG A 62 -11.26 -8.39 7.61
N ILE A 63 -11.31 -8.85 8.86
CA ILE A 63 -11.10 -10.26 9.21
C ILE A 63 -12.26 -11.13 8.72
N LEU A 64 -13.50 -10.63 8.81
CA LEU A 64 -14.69 -11.37 8.37
C LEU A 64 -14.81 -11.42 6.84
N GLU A 65 -14.36 -10.38 6.14
CA GLU A 65 -14.31 -10.32 4.68
C GLU A 65 -13.13 -11.09 4.07
N ALA A 66 -12.08 -11.34 4.87
CA ALA A 66 -10.92 -12.11 4.43
C ALA A 66 -11.30 -13.50 3.92
N PHE A 67 -10.50 -14.02 2.99
CA PHE A 67 -10.78 -15.31 2.39
C PHE A 67 -10.74 -16.43 3.45
N LYS A 68 -11.87 -17.12 3.66
CA LYS A 68 -12.08 -18.08 4.76
C LYS A 68 -11.05 -19.20 4.85
N LEU A 69 -10.43 -19.56 3.72
CA LEU A 69 -9.46 -20.64 3.62
C LEU A 69 -7.99 -20.16 3.60
N ASN A 70 -7.75 -18.85 3.77
CA ASN A 70 -6.41 -18.29 3.80
C ASN A 70 -6.10 -17.66 5.17
N PRO A 71 -5.42 -18.41 6.06
CA PRO A 71 -5.00 -17.93 7.38
C PRO A 71 -4.11 -16.68 7.33
N PHE A 72 -3.29 -16.51 6.28
CA PHE A 72 -2.41 -15.33 6.15
C PHE A 72 -3.22 -14.05 5.94
N ASP A 73 -4.27 -14.12 5.13
CA ASP A 73 -5.16 -12.99 4.83
C ASP A 73 -6.01 -12.62 6.06
N GLN A 74 -6.51 -13.62 6.77
CA GLN A 74 -7.21 -13.44 8.05
C GLN A 74 -6.33 -12.71 9.09
N LEU A 75 -5.05 -13.11 9.23
CA LEU A 75 -4.10 -12.38 10.09
C LEU A 75 -3.67 -11.03 9.52
N GLY A 76 -3.85 -10.78 8.22
CA GLY A 76 -3.34 -9.58 7.55
C GLY A 76 -1.81 -9.56 7.47
N VAL A 77 -1.20 -10.72 7.24
CA VAL A 77 0.24 -10.88 7.04
C VAL A 77 0.53 -11.35 5.62
N LYS A 78 1.76 -11.12 5.16
CA LYS A 78 2.20 -11.65 3.86
C LYS A 78 2.41 -13.16 3.93
N TYR A 79 2.39 -13.81 2.77
CA TYR A 79 2.60 -15.26 2.65
C TYR A 79 4.05 -15.70 2.93
N ASP A 80 5.00 -14.76 2.94
CA ASP A 80 6.41 -14.93 3.27
C ASP A 80 6.72 -14.52 4.72
N ALA A 81 5.70 -14.21 5.53
CA ALA A 81 5.88 -13.75 6.89
C ALA A 81 6.52 -14.81 7.79
N THR A 82 7.37 -14.33 8.71
CA THR A 82 8.02 -15.19 9.70
C THR A 82 7.06 -15.55 10.85
N LEU A 83 7.39 -16.59 11.62
CA LEU A 83 6.62 -16.95 12.83
C LEU A 83 6.55 -15.80 13.83
N GLU A 84 7.62 -15.00 13.94
CA GLU A 84 7.66 -13.83 14.83
C GLU A 84 6.67 -12.76 14.39
N GLU A 85 6.59 -12.47 13.09
CA GLU A 85 5.63 -11.53 12.52
C GLU A 85 4.19 -12.01 12.70
N ILE A 86 3.93 -13.30 12.46
CA ILE A 86 2.63 -13.94 12.71
C ILE A 86 2.20 -13.77 14.18
N ASN A 87 3.09 -14.06 15.12
CA ASN A 87 2.82 -13.92 16.55
C ASN A 87 2.66 -12.45 16.98
N SER A 88 3.44 -11.54 16.41
CA SER A 88 3.33 -10.10 16.67
C SER A 88 2.00 -9.54 16.16
N LYS A 89 1.62 -9.92 14.94
CA LYS A 89 0.36 -9.49 14.32
C LYS A 89 -0.84 -10.07 15.06
N TYR A 90 -0.81 -11.35 15.42
CA TYR A 90 -1.86 -11.96 16.23
C TYR A 90 -2.08 -11.23 17.56
N ARG A 91 -1.01 -10.90 18.29
CA ARG A 91 -1.11 -10.17 19.57
C ARG A 91 -1.73 -8.79 19.40
N SER A 92 -1.28 -8.03 18.39
CA SER A 92 -1.80 -6.68 18.14
C SER A 92 -3.25 -6.69 17.67
N SER A 93 -3.62 -7.52 16.69
CA SER A 93 -5.00 -7.62 16.21
C SER A 93 -5.94 -8.18 17.28
N SER A 94 -5.51 -9.18 18.08
CA SER A 94 -6.30 -9.74 19.17
C SER A 94 -6.68 -8.71 20.22
N LEU A 95 -5.76 -7.80 20.57
CA LEU A 95 -6.04 -6.71 21.52
C LEU A 95 -6.98 -5.66 20.93
N LEU A 96 -6.90 -5.43 19.62
CA LEU A 96 -7.73 -4.46 18.91
C LEU A 96 -9.18 -4.93 18.84
N ILE A 97 -9.41 -6.20 18.47
CA ILE A 97 -10.76 -6.76 18.27
C ILE A 97 -11.32 -7.50 19.49
N HIS A 98 -10.63 -7.46 20.64
CA HIS A 98 -11.07 -8.21 21.82
C HIS A 98 -12.52 -7.84 22.19
N PRO A 99 -13.41 -8.82 22.46
CA PRO A 99 -14.85 -8.57 22.68
C PRO A 99 -15.16 -7.68 23.90
N ASP A 100 -14.20 -7.53 24.82
CA ASP A 100 -14.30 -6.58 25.95
C ASP A 100 -14.06 -5.11 25.55
N LYS A 101 -13.18 -4.87 24.56
CA LYS A 101 -12.77 -3.52 24.13
C LYS A 101 -13.51 -3.04 22.89
N CYS A 102 -13.91 -3.97 22.02
CA CYS A 102 -14.65 -3.71 20.80
C CYS A 102 -16.14 -3.98 21.04
N LYS A 103 -17.00 -2.98 20.77
CA LYS A 103 -18.46 -3.09 20.94
C LYS A 103 -19.17 -3.65 19.71
N HIS A 104 -18.42 -4.03 18.67
CA HIS A 104 -18.98 -4.55 17.43
C HIS A 104 -19.70 -5.89 17.67
N PRO A 105 -20.90 -6.12 17.10
CA PRO A 105 -21.66 -7.35 17.34
C PRO A 105 -20.89 -8.62 16.93
N ASN A 106 -20.10 -8.53 15.85
CA ASN A 106 -19.34 -9.65 15.32
C ASN A 106 -17.88 -9.72 15.84
N ALA A 107 -17.53 -8.95 16.88
CA ALA A 107 -16.17 -8.96 17.43
C ALA A 107 -15.74 -10.35 17.91
N ARG A 108 -16.67 -11.11 18.48
CA ARG A 108 -16.45 -12.50 18.89
C ARG A 108 -16.13 -13.41 17.71
N ASP A 109 -16.93 -13.34 16.66
CA ASP A 109 -16.74 -14.19 15.47
C ASP A 109 -15.41 -13.89 14.79
N ALA A 110 -15.06 -12.61 14.63
CA ALA A 110 -13.77 -12.20 14.09
C ALA A 110 -12.60 -12.70 14.96
N PHE A 111 -12.73 -12.65 16.29
CA PHE A 111 -11.72 -13.17 17.20
C PHE A 111 -11.55 -14.69 17.08
N GLU A 112 -12.64 -15.43 16.92
CA GLU A 112 -12.60 -16.88 16.70
C GLU A 112 -11.90 -17.23 15.37
N VAL A 113 -12.20 -16.50 14.29
CA VAL A 113 -11.49 -16.64 12.99
C VAL A 113 -10.01 -16.34 13.14
N LEU A 114 -9.65 -15.23 13.79
CA LEU A 114 -8.25 -14.83 14.00
C LEU A 114 -7.48 -15.89 14.81
N ARG A 115 -8.11 -16.45 15.85
CA ARG A 115 -7.52 -17.52 16.68
C ARG A 115 -7.31 -18.81 15.89
N ALA A 116 -8.29 -19.21 15.07
CA ALA A 116 -8.17 -20.39 14.22
C ALA A 116 -7.03 -20.23 13.20
N ALA A 117 -6.97 -19.07 12.54
CA ALA A 117 -5.93 -18.74 11.58
C ALA A 117 -4.53 -18.78 12.20
N HIS A 118 -4.36 -18.22 13.40
CA HIS A 118 -3.09 -18.25 14.13
C HIS A 118 -2.69 -19.69 14.48
N LYS A 119 -3.63 -20.52 14.94
CA LYS A 119 -3.38 -21.93 15.24
C LYS A 119 -2.93 -22.72 14.00
N ASP A 120 -3.55 -22.49 12.85
CA ASP A 120 -3.18 -23.17 11.60
C ASP A 120 -1.79 -22.73 11.08
N LEU A 121 -1.40 -21.47 11.33
CA LEU A 121 -0.08 -20.95 10.97
C LEU A 121 1.03 -21.36 11.95
N GLN A 122 0.69 -21.73 13.18
CA GLN A 122 1.63 -22.31 14.14
C GLN A 122 2.02 -23.75 13.77
N ASP A 123 1.15 -24.48 13.09
CA ASP A 123 1.42 -25.83 12.59
C ASP A 123 2.28 -25.75 11.32
N GLU A 124 3.52 -26.23 11.42
CA GLU A 124 4.49 -26.15 10.34
C GLU A 124 4.06 -26.94 9.10
N GLU A 125 3.43 -28.10 9.26
CA GLU A 125 2.98 -28.92 8.14
C GLU A 125 1.87 -28.21 7.35
N LYS A 126 0.87 -27.68 8.07
CA LYS A 126 -0.22 -26.91 7.47
C LYS A 126 0.29 -25.65 6.78
N ARG A 127 1.17 -24.90 7.46
CA ARG A 127 1.77 -23.68 6.90
C ARG A 127 2.51 -23.99 5.60
N ASN A 128 3.34 -25.03 5.59
CA ASN A 128 4.10 -25.42 4.41
C ASN A 128 3.17 -25.85 3.25
N HIS A 129 2.09 -26.57 3.57
CA HIS A 129 1.07 -26.93 2.58
C HIS A 129 0.36 -25.70 1.99
N LEU A 130 -0.02 -24.73 2.82
CA LEU A 130 -0.64 -23.47 2.38
C LEU A 130 0.29 -22.66 1.47
N VAL A 131 1.57 -22.54 1.84
CA VAL A 131 2.57 -21.85 1.03
C VAL A 131 2.77 -22.55 -0.31
N TYR A 132 2.83 -23.88 -0.32
CA TYR A 132 2.88 -24.67 -1.55
C TYR A 132 1.68 -24.39 -2.45
N LEU A 133 0.45 -24.42 -1.90
CA LEU A 133 -0.78 -24.18 -2.65
C LEU A 133 -0.82 -22.75 -3.23
N LEU A 134 -0.44 -21.75 -2.45
CA LEU A 134 -0.36 -20.35 -2.89
C LEU A 134 0.65 -20.18 -4.02
N ASN A 135 1.84 -20.78 -3.91
CA ASN A 135 2.87 -20.72 -4.94
C ASN A 135 2.41 -21.44 -6.22
N TYR A 136 1.81 -22.62 -6.09
CA TYR A 136 1.27 -23.38 -7.20
C TYR A 136 0.19 -22.57 -7.95
N ALA A 137 -0.79 -22.01 -7.24
CA ALA A 137 -1.84 -21.19 -7.82
C ALA A 137 -1.26 -19.96 -8.54
N ARG A 138 -0.31 -19.26 -7.90
CA ARG A 138 0.39 -18.11 -8.50
C ARG A 138 1.09 -18.48 -9.80
N ASP A 139 1.75 -19.63 -9.84
CA ASP A 139 2.47 -20.08 -11.02
C ASP A 139 1.54 -20.51 -12.16
N GLN A 140 0.38 -21.10 -11.86
CA GLN A 140 -0.63 -21.40 -12.88
C GLN A 140 -1.17 -20.11 -13.53
N VAL A 141 -1.57 -19.12 -12.71
CA VAL A 141 -2.04 -17.82 -13.23
C VAL A 141 -0.97 -17.13 -14.08
N ARG A 142 0.30 -17.18 -13.66
CA ARG A 142 1.42 -16.65 -14.44
C ARG A 142 1.60 -17.38 -15.77
N LYS A 143 1.50 -18.70 -15.79
CA LYS A 143 1.61 -19.51 -17.02
C LYS A 143 0.48 -19.19 -17.99
N GLU A 144 -0.75 -19.07 -17.50
CA GLU A 144 -1.93 -18.72 -18.30
C GLU A 144 -1.84 -17.31 -18.87
N ARG A 145 -1.49 -16.31 -18.03
CA ARG A 145 -1.25 -14.94 -18.50
C ARG A 145 -0.18 -14.91 -19.58
N LYS A 146 0.96 -15.58 -19.37
CA LYS A 146 2.01 -15.70 -20.38
C LYS A 146 1.49 -16.33 -21.67
N LYS A 147 0.67 -17.37 -21.61
CA LYS A 147 0.07 -18.00 -22.81
C LYS A 147 -0.89 -17.05 -23.54
N ALA A 148 -1.73 -16.33 -22.81
CA ALA A 148 -2.70 -15.40 -23.39
C ALA A 148 -2.02 -14.19 -24.05
N THR A 149 -0.95 -13.66 -23.44
CA THR A 149 -0.23 -12.49 -23.96
C THR A 149 0.84 -12.81 -25.00
N LYS A 150 1.09 -14.10 -25.29
CA LYS A 150 2.10 -14.52 -26.29
C LYS A 150 1.94 -13.85 -27.64
N HIS A 151 0.71 -13.61 -28.08
CA HIS A 151 0.40 -13.05 -29.40
C HIS A 151 0.05 -11.56 -29.37
N ASP A 152 0.07 -10.94 -28.20
CA ASP A 152 -0.27 -9.52 -28.06
C ASP A 152 0.92 -8.64 -28.49
N ALA A 153 0.74 -7.88 -29.57
CA ALA A 153 1.73 -6.97 -30.12
C ALA A 153 2.12 -5.86 -29.13
N ALA A 154 1.17 -5.39 -28.30
CA ALA A 154 1.43 -4.34 -27.30
C ALA A 154 2.33 -4.85 -26.17
N ILE A 155 2.13 -6.10 -25.71
CA ILE A 155 2.97 -6.72 -24.68
C ILE A 155 4.38 -7.01 -25.21
N ARG A 156 4.50 -7.47 -26.46
CA ARG A 156 5.82 -7.67 -27.10
C ARG A 156 6.58 -6.35 -27.24
N LEU A 157 5.91 -5.29 -27.70
CA LEU A 157 6.51 -3.96 -27.79
C LEU A 157 6.91 -3.43 -26.41
N ALA A 158 6.05 -3.55 -25.40
CA ALA A 158 6.36 -3.14 -24.03
C ALA A 158 7.57 -3.90 -23.44
N ALA A 159 7.69 -5.20 -23.71
CA ALA A 159 8.86 -5.98 -23.29
C ALA A 159 10.15 -5.48 -23.96
N THR A 160 10.13 -5.19 -25.26
CA THR A 160 11.31 -4.65 -25.97
C THR A 160 11.70 -3.25 -25.52
N LEU A 161 10.75 -2.43 -25.06
CA LEU A 161 11.02 -1.07 -24.60
C LEU A 161 11.62 -1.01 -23.19
N HIS A 162 11.30 -1.97 -22.31
CA HIS A 162 11.87 -2.00 -20.95
C HIS A 162 13.37 -2.35 -20.93
N GLU A 163 13.83 -3.17 -21.87
CA GLU A 163 15.26 -3.48 -22.04
C GLU A 163 16.10 -2.24 -22.43
N GLY A 164 15.49 -1.24 -23.08
CA GLY A 164 16.15 0.00 -23.47
C GLY A 164 16.32 1.04 -22.34
N ALA A 165 15.67 0.86 -21.19
CA ALA A 165 15.70 1.84 -20.09
C ALA A 165 16.70 1.49 -18.97
N CYS A 166 17.24 0.27 -18.95
CA CYS A 166 18.17 -0.22 -17.91
C CYS A 166 19.66 -0.15 -18.36
N GLY A 167 20.01 0.79 -19.24
CA GLY A 167 21.37 0.95 -19.79
C GLY A 167 22.13 2.20 -19.29
N LEU A 168 21.60 2.96 -18.33
CA LEU A 168 22.18 4.27 -17.92
C LEU A 168 22.49 4.41 -16.43
N CYS A 169 22.63 3.31 -15.69
CA CYS A 169 23.25 3.33 -14.36
C CYS A 169 24.44 2.37 -14.33
N GLY A 170 25.55 2.83 -14.94
CA GLY A 170 26.90 2.38 -14.62
C GLY A 170 27.54 3.32 -13.60
#